data_AF-A0A537U447-F1
#
_entry.id   AF-A0A537U447-F1
#
_cell.length_a   1.000
_cell.length_b   1.000
_cell.length_c   1.000
_cell.angle_alpha   90.00
_cell.angle_beta   90.00
_cell.angle_gamma   90.00
#
_symmetry.space_group_name_H-M   'P 1'
#
loop_
_entity.id
_entity.type
_entity.pdbx_description
1 polymer ?
#
loop_
_entity_poly.entity_id
_entity_poly.type
_entity_poly.pdbx_seq_one_letter_code
_entity_poly.pdbx_strand_id
1 'polypeptide(L)' 'MFLLMSGIVVFLITAAVFWALLPRGGNRHRWVDTEWEPYISVALCSGVALAFTMTLSGVLNLMGTS' A
#
# COMPACT_ATOMS: atom_id res chain seq x y z
N MET A 1 -19.47 3.71 -0.80
CA MET A 1 -18.66 4.53 0.15
C MET A 1 -17.71 3.70 1.03
N PHE A 2 -18.14 2.62 1.68
CA PHE A 2 -17.29 1.81 2.57
C PHE A 2 -15.99 1.31 1.89
N LEU A 3 -16.08 0.76 0.68
CA LEU A 3 -14.95 0.29 -0.14
C LEU A 3 -13.94 1.39 -0.48
N LEU A 4 -14.43 2.61 -0.70
CA LEU A 4 -13.59 3.76 -1.02
C LEU A 4 -12.81 4.22 0.21
N MET A 5 -13.48 4.32 1.37
CA MET A 5 -12.82 4.64 2.64
C MET A 5 -11.81 3.58 3.04
N SER A 6 -12.14 2.29 2.92
CA SER A 6 -11.20 1.21 3.22
C SER A 6 -10.00 1.24 2.29
N GLY A 7 -10.19 1.50 1.00
CA GLY A 7 -9.09 1.64 0.03
C GLY A 7 -8.11 2.77 0.40
N ILE A 8 -8.63 3.93 0.80
CA ILE A 8 -7.82 5.07 1.26
C ILE A 8 -7.04 4.73 2.53
N VAL A 9 -7.67 4.08 3.51
CA VAL A 9 -7.00 3.68 4.75
C VAL A 9 -5.86 2.71 4.48
N VAL A 10 -6.09 1.69 3.65
CA VAL A 10 -5.06 0.72 3.26
C VAL A 10 -3.91 1.42 2.52
N PHE A 11 -4.22 2.40 1.66
CA PHE A 11 -3.20 3.19 0.96
C PHE A 11 -2.33 3.99 1.94
N LEU A 12 -2.93 4.67 2.91
CA LEU A 12 -2.21 5.43 3.94
C LEU A 12 -1.32 4.55 4.80
N ILE A 13 -1.82 3.39 5.23
CA ILE A 13 -1.03 2.42 6.00
C ILE A 13 0.15 1.91 5.16
N THR A 14 -0.10 1.53 3.91
CA THR A 14 0.95 1.04 3.00
C THR A 14 2.01 2.12 2.76
N ALA A 15 1.60 3.37 2.59
CA ALA A 15 2.51 4.51 2.44
C ALA A 15 3.31 4.80 3.72
N ALA A 16 2.69 4.73 4.90
CA ALA A 16 3.37 4.90 6.18
C ALA A 16 4.40 3.79 6.44
N VAL A 17 4.04 2.55 6.11
CA VAL A 17 4.94 1.39 6.17
C VAL A 17 6.11 1.62 5.21
N PHE A 18 5.85 1.93 3.94
CA PHE A 18 6.88 2.27 2.95
C PHE A 18 7.81 3.38 3.43
N TRP A 19 7.26 4.43 4.03
CA TRP A 19 8.03 5.55 4.58
C TRP A 19 8.90 5.18 5.79
N ALA A 20 8.44 4.25 6.62
CA ALA A 20 9.23 3.69 7.71
C ALA A 20 10.34 2.77 7.19
N LEU A 21 10.12 2.12 6.05
CA LEU A 21 11.10 1.29 5.36
C LEU A 21 12.16 2.15 4.62
N LEU A 22 11.86 3.37 4.18
CA LEU A 22 12.82 4.18 3.46
C LEU A 22 14.15 4.37 4.23
N PRO A 23 15.31 4.20 3.55
CA PRO A 23 16.62 4.41 4.16
C PRO A 23 16.77 5.85 4.67
N ARG A 24 17.21 6.00 5.92
CA ARG A 24 17.44 7.31 6.56
C ARG A 24 18.92 7.47 6.88
N GLY A 25 19.48 8.64 6.56
CA GLY A 25 20.85 8.99 6.94
C GLY A 25 21.96 8.22 6.20
N GLY A 26 21.73 7.85 4.93
CA GLY A 26 22.76 7.19 4.09
C GLY A 26 22.95 5.69 4.36
N ASN A 27 22.25 5.12 5.34
CA ASN A 27 22.30 3.69 5.64
C ASN A 27 21.31 2.92 4.76
N ARG A 28 21.69 1.70 4.35
CA ARG A 28 20.80 0.78 3.65
C ARG A 28 19.57 0.49 4.50
N HIS A 29 18.48 0.17 3.82
CA HIS A 29 17.24 -0.21 4.45
C HIS A 29 17.43 -1.41 5.41
N ARG A 30 16.72 -1.44 6.55
CA ARG A 30 16.91 -2.39 7.66
C ARG A 30 16.88 -3.87 7.25
N TRP A 31 16.22 -4.19 6.14
CA TRP A 31 16.06 -5.56 5.65
C TRP A 31 16.84 -5.83 4.35
N VAL A 32 17.72 -4.91 3.93
CA VAL A 32 18.55 -5.11 2.74
C VAL A 32 19.56 -6.24 2.97
N ASP A 33 19.75 -7.07 1.93
CA ASP A 33 20.62 -8.26 1.95
C ASP A 33 20.13 -9.36 2.92
N THR A 34 18.86 -9.34 3.31
CA THR A 34 18.22 -10.40 4.11
C THR A 34 17.20 -11.18 3.29
N GLU A 35 16.92 -12.43 3.68
CA GLU A 35 15.87 -13.26 3.07
C GLU A 35 14.48 -12.61 3.13
N TRP A 36 14.29 -11.61 3.98
CA TRP A 36 13.04 -10.87 4.16
C TRP A 36 12.79 -9.79 3.11
N GLU A 37 13.82 -9.35 2.38
CA GLU A 37 13.73 -8.33 1.34
C GLU A 37 12.64 -8.62 0.28
N PRO A 38 12.56 -9.83 -0.31
CA PRO A 38 11.51 -10.18 -1.27
C PRO A 38 10.11 -10.24 -0.64
N TYR A 39 9.97 -10.66 0.62
CA TYR A 39 8.65 -10.72 1.27
C TYR A 39 8.09 -9.33 1.52
N ILE A 40 8.95 -8.38 1.90
CA ILE A 40 8.57 -6.99 2.13
C ILE A 40 8.16 -6.31 0.82
N SER A 41 8.88 -6.56 -0.28
CA SER A 41 8.52 -6.00 -1.58
C SER A 41 7.17 -6.55 -2.08
N VAL A 42 6.91 -7.84 -1.89
CA VAL A 42 5.61 -8.46 -2.20
C VAL A 42 4.50 -7.89 -1.32
N ALA A 43 4.73 -7.71 -0.02
CA ALA A 43 3.74 -7.14 0.90
C ALA A 43 3.38 -5.69 0.52
N LEU A 44 4.37 -4.87 0.15
CA LEU A 44 4.12 -3.51 -0.34
C LEU A 44 3.36 -3.50 -1.67
N CYS A 45 3.79 -4.33 -2.63
CA CYS A 45 3.16 -4.41 -3.95
C CYS A 45 1.69 -4.86 -3.83
N SER A 46 1.43 -5.92 -3.08
CA SER A 46 0.08 -6.43 -2.81
C SER A 46 -0.78 -5.42 -2.04
N GLY A 47 -0.21 -4.70 -1.07
CA GLY A 47 -0.90 -3.63 -0.34
C GLY A 47 -1.33 -2.47 -1.25
N VAL A 48 -0.45 -2.04 -2.15
CA VAL A 48 -0.77 -1.00 -3.15
C VAL A 48 -1.84 -1.49 -4.14
N ALA A 49 -1.70 -2.72 -4.64
CA ALA A 49 -2.69 -3.30 -5.55
C ALA A 49 -4.08 -3.39 -4.89
N LEU A 50 -4.15 -3.88 -3.65
CA LEU A 50 -5.38 -3.99 -2.88
C LEU A 50 -6.02 -2.61 -2.66
N ALA A 51 -5.25 -1.62 -2.23
CA ALA A 51 -5.72 -0.26 -2.01
C ALA A 51 -6.29 0.35 -3.30
N PHE A 52 -5.58 0.18 -4.42
CA PHE A 52 -6.03 0.66 -5.73
C PHE A 52 -7.33 -0.01 -6.17
N THR A 53 -7.41 -1.34 -6.09
CA THR A 53 -8.61 -2.10 -6.48
C THR A 53 -9.82 -1.74 -5.64
N MET A 54 -9.67 -1.59 -4.32
CA MET A 54 -10.77 -1.17 -3.43
C MET A 54 -11.23 0.25 -3.72
N THR A 55 -10.29 1.17 -3.93
CA THR A 55 -10.60 2.57 -4.26
C THR A 55 -11.33 2.67 -5.60
N LEU A 56 -10.82 1.98 -6.63
CA LEU A 56 -11.44 1.94 -7.96
C LEU A 56 -12.83 1.32 -7.91
N SER A 57 -13.01 0.19 -7.19
CA SER A 57 -14.31 -0.45 -7.01
C SER A 57 -15.31 0.48 -6.31
N GLY A 58 -14.83 1.25 -5.32
CA GLY A 58 -15.62 2.26 -4.63
C GLY A 58 -16.04 3.42 -5.54
N VAL A 59 -15.16 3.89 -6.42
CA VAL A 59 -15.45 4.96 -7.40
C VAL A 59 -16.44 4.47 -8.47
N LEU A 60 -16.20 3.29 -9.05
CA LEU A 60 -17.09 2.69 -10.05
C LEU A 60 -18.50 2.48 -9.48
N ASN A 61 -18.59 2.06 -8.21
CA ASN A 61 -19.88 1.94 -7.53
C ASN A 61 -20.59 3.29 -7.39
N LEU A 62 -19.87 4.38 -7.08
CA LEU A 62 -20.46 5.72 -7.02
C LEU A 62 -20.90 6.22 -8.41
N MET A 63 -20.14 5.92 -9.45
CA MET A 63 -20.46 6.31 -10.84
C MET A 63 -21.59 5.48 -11.46
N GLY A 64 -21.75 4.22 -11.05
CA GLY A 64 -22.83 3.34 -11.53
C GLY A 64 -24.14 3.49 -10.77
N THR A 65 -24.18 4.28 -9.70
CA THR A 65 -25.39 4.55 -8.90
C THR A 65 -26.03 5.91 -9.26
N SER A 66 -25.79 6.40 -10.48
CA SER A 66 -26.48 7.56 -11.07
C SER A 66 -27.57 7.12 -12.04
#